data_AF-A0AA92BQF0-F1
#
_entry.id   AF-A0AA92BQF0-F1
#
_cell.length_a   1.000
_cell.length_b   1.000
_cell.length_c   1.000
_cell.angle_alpha   90.00
_cell.angle_beta   90.00
_cell.angle_gamma   90.00
#
_symmetry.space_group_name_H-M   'P 1'
#
loop_
_entity.id
_entity.type
_entity.pdbx_description
1 polymer ?
#
loop_
_entity_poly.entity_id
_entity_poly.type
_entity_poly.pdbx_seq_one_letter_code
_entity_poly.pdbx_strand_id
1 'polypeptide(L)' 'VRGRAVLYPNQSSGVLLGACWADGLVEIPEGRTLQAGDLARFIPFSELF' A
#
# COMPACT_ATOMS: atom_id res chain seq x y z
N VAL A 1 -15.48 -2.40 -9.93
CA VAL A 1 -14.27 -2.82 -10.68
C VAL A 1 -13.21 -3.19 -9.64
N ARG A 2 -12.51 -4.32 -9.75
CA ARG A 2 -11.39 -4.63 -8.83
C ARG A 2 -10.20 -3.77 -9.24
N GLY A 3 -9.73 -2.92 -8.34
CA GLY A 3 -8.50 -2.14 -8.54
C GLY A 3 -7.25 -3.00 -8.38
N ARG A 4 -6.13 -2.54 -8.92
CA ARG A 4 -4.81 -3.18 -8.74
C ARG A 4 -3.90 -2.22 -8.00
N ALA A 5 -3.36 -2.66 -6.86
CA ALA A 5 -2.31 -1.92 -6.17
C ALA A 5 -1.03 -1.92 -7.01
N VAL A 6 -0.42 -0.75 -7.16
CA VAL A 6 0.89 -0.57 -7.81
C VAL A 6 1.85 -0.09 -6.73
N LEU A 7 2.89 -0.87 -6.46
CA LEU A 7 3.84 -0.55 -5.41
C LEU A 7 4.81 0.53 -5.89
N TYR A 8 5.10 1.49 -5.01
CA TYR A 8 6.23 2.38 -5.20
C TYR A 8 7.54 1.56 -5.08
N PRO A 9 8.56 1.78 -5.93
CA PRO A 9 9.73 0.89 -5.96
C PRO A 9 10.47 0.76 -4.62
N ASN A 10 10.46 1.81 -3.81
CA ASN A 10 11.10 1.82 -2.49
C ASN A 10 10.03 1.84 -1.39
N GLN A 11 9.99 0.77 -0.59
CA GLN A 11 9.04 0.56 0.51
C GLN A 11 9.66 0.80 1.90
N SER A 12 10.90 1.30 1.95
CA SER A 12 11.56 1.60 3.22
C SER A 12 11.01 2.87 3.87
N SER A 13 11.19 3.01 5.18
CA SER A 13 10.76 4.18 5.95
C SER A 13 11.49 5.48 5.59
N GLY A 14 12.62 5.41 4.87
CA GLY A 14 13.37 6.57 4.39
C GLY A 14 12.69 7.34 3.25
N VAL A 15 11.53 6.89 2.78
CA VAL A 15 10.84 7.42 1.60
C VAL A 15 9.56 8.15 2.00
N LEU A 16 9.62 9.03 3.00
CA LEU A 16 8.49 9.92 3.32
C LEU A 16 8.02 10.71 2.09
N LEU A 17 8.94 10.99 1.15
CA LEU A 17 8.63 11.58 -0.16
C LEU A 17 7.73 10.67 -1.02
N GLY A 18 7.87 9.35 -0.95
CA GLY A 18 7.07 8.41 -1.73
C GLY A 18 5.59 8.42 -1.34
N ALA A 19 5.31 8.72 -0.07
CA ALA A 19 3.93 8.88 0.41
C ALA A 19 3.23 10.10 -0.20
N CYS A 20 3.96 11.15 -0.64
CA CYS A 20 3.31 12.31 -1.27
C CYS A 20 2.74 12.02 -2.66
N TRP A 21 3.14 10.89 -3.27
CA TRP A 21 2.67 10.45 -4.59
C TRP A 21 1.72 9.24 -4.52
N ALA A 22 1.42 8.73 -3.33
CA ALA A 22 0.53 7.61 -3.14
C ALA A 22 -0.90 8.07 -2.83
N ASP A 23 -1.88 7.22 -3.13
CA ASP A 23 -3.29 7.46 -2.78
C ASP A 23 -3.67 6.89 -1.40
N GLY A 24 -2.83 6.01 -0.84
CA GLY A 24 -3.11 5.27 0.38
C GLY A 24 -2.09 4.19 0.69
N LEU A 25 -2.43 3.34 1.65
CA LEU A 25 -1.63 2.22 2.13
C LEU A 25 -2.28 0.89 1.75
N VAL A 26 -1.43 -0.13 1.58
CA VAL A 26 -1.87 -1.53 1.51
C VAL A 26 -1.38 -2.23 2.77
N GLU A 27 -2.30 -2.84 3.51
CA GLU A 27 -1.97 -3.56 4.74
C GLU A 27 -1.41 -4.95 4.42
N ILE A 28 -0.29 -5.30 5.08
CA ILE A 28 0.28 -6.65 5.07
C ILE A 28 0.21 -7.19 6.50
N PRO A 29 -0.63 -8.21 6.77
CA PRO A 29 -0.70 -8.82 8.09
C PRO A 29 0.64 -9.42 8.53
N GLU A 30 0.88 -9.45 9.84
CA GLU A 30 2.07 -10.09 10.40
C GLU A 30 2.19 -11.56 9.95
N GLY A 31 3.42 -11.98 9.65
CA GLY A 31 3.71 -13.34 9.20
C GLY A 31 3.17 -13.67 7.80
N ARG A 32 2.64 -12.69 7.06
CA ARG A 32 2.09 -12.88 5.72
C ARG A 32 2.94 -12.20 4.66
N THR A 33 3.09 -12.88 3.53
CA THR A 33 3.61 -12.32 2.29
C THR A 33 2.51 -12.41 1.24
N LEU A 34 2.16 -11.29 0.61
CA LEU A 34 1.16 -11.24 -0.46
C LEU A 34 1.81 -11.56 -1.81
N GLN A 35 1.07 -12.24 -2.68
CA GLN A 35 1.44 -12.52 -4.07
C GLN A 35 0.54 -11.76 -5.04
N ALA A 36 0.98 -11.65 -6.29
CA ALA A 36 0.18 -11.02 -7.34
C ALA A 36 -1.15 -11.79 -7.52
N GLY A 37 -2.26 -11.07 -7.40
CA GLY A 37 -3.61 -11.66 -7.47
C GLY A 37 -4.28 -11.85 -6.10
N ASP A 38 -3.50 -11.78 -5.01
CA ASP A 38 -4.07 -11.77 -3.66
C ASP A 38 -4.90 -10.51 -3.42
N LEU A 39 -5.96 -10.65 -2.63
CA LEU A 39 -6.69 -9.52 -2.10
C LEU A 39 -5.93 -8.93 -0.92
N ALA A 40 -5.86 -7.62 -0.88
CA ALA A 40 -5.27 -6.86 0.20
C ALA A 40 -6.23 -5.77 0.67
N ARG A 41 -6.15 -5.41 1.95
CA ARG A 41 -6.89 -4.29 2.49
C ARG A 41 -6.20 -2.99 2.04
N PHE A 42 -6.95 -2.13 1.38
CA PHE A 42 -6.52 -0.78 1.03
C PHE A 42 -7.03 0.21 2.08
N ILE A 43 -6.16 1.11 2.52
CA ILE A 43 -6.46 2.16 3.49
C ILE A 43 -6.19 3.50 2.79
N PRO A 44 -7.22 4.22 2.33
CA PRO A 44 -7.06 5.53 1.72
C PRO A 44 -6.44 6.51 2.71
N PHE A 45 -5.58 7.43 2.25
CA PHE A 45 -5.06 8.48 3.12
C PHE A 45 -6.15 9.38 3.71
N SER A 46 -7.27 9.55 3.01
CA SER A 46 -8.44 10.29 3.51
C SER A 46 -9.08 9.69 4.77
N GLU A 47 -8.78 8.44 5.12
CA GLU A 47 -9.27 7.79 6.35
C GLU A 47 -8.29 7.90 7.53
N LEU A 48 -7.12 8.53 7.35
CA LEU A 48 -6.09 8.67 8.38
C LEU A 48 -6.17 9.99 9.18
N PHE A 49 -7.06 10.90 8.79
CA PHE A 49 -7.26 12.21 9.40
C PHE A 49 -8.74 12.37 9.80
#